data_AF-A0A957MUF0-F1
#
_entry.id   AF-A0A957MUF0-F1
#
_cell.length_a   1.000
_cell.length_b   1.000
_cell.length_c   1.000
_cell.angle_alpha   90.00
_cell.angle_beta   90.00
_cell.angle_gamma   90.00
#
_symmetry.space_group_name_H-M   'P 1'
#
loop_
_entity.id
_entity.type
_entity.pdbx_description
1 polymer ?
#
loop_
_entity_poly.entity_id
_entity_poly.type
_entity_poly.pdbx_seq_one_letter_code
_entity_poly.pdbx_strand_id
1 'polypeptide(L)'
;MRVLHTIPQPWSPDVTDQVFLAIEGRPAWLAEYRALEREFDRTTLNSFVGFHVKDVTGMENSGREAVAKSTLIKNYSILVASAG
;
A
#
# COMPACT_ATOMS: atom_id res chain seq x y z
N MET A 1 9.10 5.52 1.46
CA MET A 1 8.39 4.78 2.54
C MET A 1 9.20 3.56 2.96
N ARG A 2 9.66 3.46 4.21
CA ARG A 2 10.50 2.35 4.71
C ARG A 2 9.86 0.96 4.65
N VAL A 3 8.53 0.91 4.65
CA VAL A 3 7.72 -0.34 4.66
C VAL A 3 7.98 -1.19 3.42
N LEU A 4 8.09 -0.57 2.24
CA LEU A 4 8.22 -1.29 0.97
C LEU A 4 9.51 -2.10 0.88
N HIS A 5 10.59 -1.66 1.54
CA HIS A 5 11.86 -2.40 1.63
C HIS A 5 11.74 -3.71 2.42
N THR A 6 10.64 -3.91 3.16
CA THR A 6 10.39 -5.15 3.89
C THR A 6 9.54 -6.15 3.12
N ILE A 7 9.09 -5.77 1.92
CA ILE A 7 8.31 -6.63 1.04
C ILE A 7 9.27 -7.38 0.09
N PRO A 8 9.21 -8.72 0.01
CA PRO A 8 10.05 -9.49 -0.89
C PRO A 8 9.88 -9.10 -2.36
N GLN A 9 10.99 -9.15 -3.10
CA GLN A 9 10.99 -8.98 -4.55
C GLN A 9 11.10 -10.35 -5.26
N PRO A 10 10.56 -10.50 -6.47
CA PRO A 10 9.82 -9.49 -7.25
C PRO A 10 8.48 -9.13 -6.59
N TRP A 11 8.08 -7.86 -6.69
CA TRP A 11 6.82 -7.41 -6.10
C TRP A 11 5.64 -8.09 -6.77
N SER A 12 4.74 -8.65 -5.96
CA SER A 12 3.49 -9.24 -6.45
C SER A 12 2.50 -8.16 -6.89
N PRO A 13 1.49 -8.52 -7.69
CA PRO A 13 0.41 -7.59 -8.03
C PRO A 13 -0.34 -7.00 -6.82
N ASP A 14 -0.30 -7.69 -5.69
CA ASP A 14 -0.94 -7.31 -4.43
C ASP A 14 -0.02 -6.51 -3.47
N VAL A 15 1.08 -5.95 -3.99
CA VAL A 15 2.08 -5.23 -3.18
C VAL A 15 1.48 -4.10 -2.34
N THR A 16 0.41 -3.47 -2.81
CA THR A 16 -0.33 -2.45 -2.04
C THR A 16 -0.93 -3.04 -0.76
N ASP A 17 -1.63 -4.17 -0.82
CA ASP A 17 -2.19 -4.84 0.36
C ASP A 17 -1.09 -5.35 1.29
N GLN A 18 0.01 -5.86 0.73
CA GLN A 18 1.18 -6.28 1.52
C GLN A 18 1.81 -5.13 2.30
N VAL A 19 1.83 -3.92 1.74
CA VAL A 19 2.27 -2.72 2.45
C VAL A 19 1.35 -2.41 3.63
N PHE A 20 0.03 -2.42 3.43
CA PHE A 20 -0.91 -2.16 4.52
C PHE A 20 -0.86 -3.24 5.60
N LEU A 21 -0.73 -4.51 5.22
CA LEU A 21 -0.51 -5.61 6.16
C LEU A 21 0.79 -5.45 6.95
N ALA A 22 1.87 -4.98 6.32
CA ALA A 22 3.14 -4.73 7.00
C ALA A 22 3.04 -3.55 7.99
N ILE A 23 2.30 -2.50 7.63
CA ILE A 23 1.97 -1.39 8.55
C ILE A 23 1.16 -1.91 9.73
N GLU A 24 0.10 -2.68 9.47
CA GLU A 24 -0.82 -3.21 10.47
C GLU A 24 -0.15 -4.19 11.44
N GLY A 25 0.73 -5.06 10.92
CA GLY A 25 1.42 -6.08 11.72
C GLY A 25 2.55 -5.54 12.61
N ARG A 26 2.91 -4.24 12.51
CA ARG A 26 4.01 -3.63 13.27
C ARG A 26 3.48 -2.47 14.13
N PRO A 27 3.41 -2.62 15.46
CA PRO A 27 2.77 -1.64 16.34
C PRO A 27 3.26 -0.20 16.17
N ALA A 28 4.57 0.00 15.97
CA ALA A 28 5.15 1.32 15.75
C ALA A 28 4.66 1.97 14.45
N TRP A 29 4.51 1.20 13.38
CA TRP A 29 4.04 1.71 12.08
C TRP A 29 2.53 1.92 12.09
N LEU A 30 1.78 1.03 12.72
CA LEU A 30 0.35 1.23 12.93
C LEU A 30 0.08 2.49 13.75
N ALA A 31 0.85 2.76 14.80
CA ALA A 31 0.72 3.99 15.59
C ALA A 31 0.98 5.25 14.75
N GLU A 32 2.03 5.24 13.92
CA GLU A 32 2.36 6.32 12.98
C GLU A 32 1.25 6.53 11.96
N TYR A 33 0.75 5.44 11.37
CA TYR A 33 -0.39 5.48 10.44
C TYR A 33 -1.64 6.09 11.10
N ARG A 34 -1.98 5.68 12.33
CA ARG A 34 -3.13 6.22 13.07
C ARG A 34 -2.94 7.67 13.52
N ALA A 35 -1.70 8.13 13.67
CA ALA A 35 -1.42 9.54 13.92
C ALA A 35 -1.68 10.36 12.65
N LEU A 36 -1.16 9.91 11.50
CA LEU A 36 -1.38 10.55 10.21
C LEU A 36 -2.86 10.51 9.78
N GLU A 37 -3.58 9.42 10.05
CA GLU A 37 -5.01 9.30 9.77
C GLU A 37 -5.84 10.38 10.50
N ARG A 38 -5.41 10.79 11.70
CA ARG A 38 -6.07 11.86 12.47
C ARG A 38 -5.80 13.25 11.90
N GLU A 39 -4.69 13.42 11.17
CA GLU A 39 -4.28 14.69 10.58
C GLU A 39 -4.85 14.89 9.17
N PHE A 40 -4.79 13.85 8.34
CA PHE A 40 -5.07 13.94 6.91
C PHE A 40 -6.33 13.20 6.45
N ASP A 41 -7.08 12.57 7.37
CA ASP A 41 -8.13 11.60 7.08
C ASP A 41 -7.65 10.30 6.39
N ARG A 42 -8.44 9.24 6.55
CA ARG A 42 -8.10 7.90 6.05
C ARG A 42 -8.00 7.85 4.53
N THR A 43 -8.88 8.54 3.83
CA THR A 43 -8.99 8.44 2.37
C THR A 43 -7.75 9.04 1.73
N THR A 44 -7.39 10.27 2.13
CA THR A 44 -6.20 10.97 1.63
C THR A 44 -4.93 10.17 1.93
N LEU A 45 -4.78 9.66 3.16
CA LEU A 45 -3.62 8.86 3.54
C LEU A 45 -3.50 7.57 2.72
N ASN A 46 -4.62 6.87 2.49
CA ASN A 46 -4.63 5.64 1.71
C ASN A 46 -4.26 5.89 0.24
N SER A 47 -4.79 6.96 -0.36
CA SER A 47 -4.42 7.37 -1.72
C SER A 47 -2.93 7.73 -1.81
N PHE A 48 -2.39 8.42 -0.81
CA PHE A 48 -0.96 8.74 -0.77
C PHE A 48 -0.09 7.49 -0.69
N VAL A 49 -0.45 6.51 0.15
CA VAL A 49 0.27 5.23 0.22
C VAL A 49 0.22 4.50 -1.13
N GLY A 50 -0.96 4.41 -1.76
CA GLY A 50 -1.11 3.77 -3.07
C GLY A 50 -0.27 4.45 -4.17
N PHE A 51 -0.25 5.78 -4.20
CA PHE A 51 0.61 6.56 -5.09
C PHE A 51 2.10 6.24 -4.84
N HIS A 52 2.54 6.27 -3.58
CA HIS A 52 3.93 6.01 -3.23
C HIS A 52 4.36 4.58 -3.56
N VAL A 53 3.47 3.59 -3.39
CA VAL A 53 3.72 2.20 -3.81
C VAL A 53 3.95 2.15 -5.31
N LYS A 54 3.06 2.73 -6.12
CA LYS A 54 3.19 2.76 -7.58
C LYS A 54 4.51 3.43 -8.03
N ASP A 55 4.81 4.59 -7.46
CA ASP A 55 6.00 5.39 -7.79
C ASP A 55 7.29 4.61 -7.53
N VAL A 56 7.41 3.97 -6.37
CA VAL A 56 8.64 3.22 -6.02
C VAL A 56 8.74 1.90 -6.76
N THR A 57 7.63 1.20 -6.99
CA THR A 57 7.69 -0.09 -7.69
C THR A 57 7.86 0.06 -9.20
N GLY A 58 7.52 1.21 -9.77
CA GLY A 58 7.48 1.42 -11.21
C GLY A 58 6.42 0.57 -11.92
N MET A 59 5.48 -0.02 -11.17
CA MET A 59 4.41 -0.86 -11.69
C MET A 59 3.22 0.01 -12.11
N GLU A 60 2.41 -0.52 -13.03
CA GLU A 60 1.23 0.15 -13.54
C GLU A 60 -0.06 -0.43 -12.96
N ASN A 61 -1.10 0.39 -12.94
CA ASN A 61 -2.43 -0.07 -12.55
C ASN A 61 -2.99 -0.95 -13.67
N SER A 62 -3.36 -2.19 -13.34
CA SER A 62 -3.97 -3.13 -14.29
C SER A 62 -5.41 -2.78 -14.69
N GLY A 63 -6.01 -1.74 -14.11
CA GLY A 63 -7.43 -1.40 -14.25
C GLY A 63 -8.36 -2.27 -13.41
N ARG A 64 -7.81 -3.18 -12.60
CA ARG A 64 -8.56 -4.08 -11.73
C ARG A 64 -8.36 -3.72 -10.27
N GLU A 65 -9.38 -3.98 -9.47
CA GLU A 65 -9.33 -3.88 -8.01
C GLU A 65 -9.46 -5.26 -7.36
N ALA A 66 -8.90 -5.37 -6.16
CA ALA A 66 -9.06 -6.53 -5.28
C ALA A 66 -9.52 -6.08 -3.89
N VAL A 67 -10.16 -7.00 -3.17
CA VAL A 67 -10.54 -6.82 -1.77
C VAL A 67 -9.29 -6.96 -0.90
N ALA A 68 -9.09 -6.00 0.01
CA ALA A 68 -7.95 -5.98 0.91
C ALA A 68 -8.05 -7.06 1.99
N LYS A 69 -6.90 -7.61 2.39
CA LYS A 69 -6.78 -8.40 3.61
C LYS A 69 -6.46 -7.52 4.82
N SER A 70 -5.78 -6.39 4.60
CA SER A 70 -5.58 -5.42 5.67
C SER A 70 -6.89 -4.76 6.08
N THR A 71 -7.04 -4.47 7.38
CA THR A 71 -8.21 -3.75 7.90
C THR A 71 -8.12 -2.22 7.72
N LEU A 72 -6.98 -1.72 7.21
CA LEU A 72 -6.73 -0.29 7.00
C LEU A 72 -7.41 0.25 5.74
N ILE A 73 -7.63 -0.62 4.75
CA ILE A 73 -8.25 -0.32 3.45
C ILE A 73 -9.35 -1.34 3.15
N LYS A 74 -10.27 -1.01 2.23
CA LYS A 74 -11.32 -1.94 1.78
C LYS A 74 -10.93 -2.66 0.49
N ASN A 75 -10.38 -1.91 -0.44
CA ASN A 75 -9.93 -2.37 -1.75
C ASN A 75 -8.61 -1.68 -2.11
N TYR A 76 -7.94 -2.23 -3.13
CA TYR A 76 -6.75 -1.67 -3.72
C TYR A 76 -6.69 -2.00 -5.21
N SER A 77 -5.98 -1.18 -5.99
CA SER A 77 -5.70 -1.49 -7.39
C SER A 77 -4.61 -2.56 -7.51
N ILE A 78 -4.85 -3.56 -8.34
CA ILE A 78 -3.87 -4.58 -8.70
C ILE A 78 -2.83 -3.93 -9.61
N LEU A 79 -1.56 -4.05 -9.23
CA LEU A 79 -0.44 -3.52 -10.01
C LEU A 79 0.20 -4.60 -10.88
N VAL A 80 0.74 -4.23 -12.03
CA VAL A 80 1.47 -5.13 -12.92
C VAL A 80 2.78 -4.51 -13.35
N ALA A 81 3.78 -5.34 -13.64
CA ALA A 81 5.04 -4.84 -14.21
C ALA A 81 4.74 -4.08 -15.51
N SER A 82 5.32 -2.90 -15.64
CA SER A 82 5.22 -2.10 -16.86
C SER A 82 5.75 -2.91 -18.04
N ALA A 83 4.95 -3.05 -19.09
CA ALA A 83 5.44 -3.62 -20.35
C ALA A 83 6.35 -2.55 -20.99
N GLY A 84 7.66 -2.75 -20.86
CA GLY A 84 8.67 -1.95 -21.55
C GLY A 84 8.60 -2.10 -23.07
#